data_AF-A0A5C3PLM9-F1
#
_entry.id   AF-A0A5C3PLM9-F1
#
_cell.length_a   1.000
_cell.length_b   1.000
_cell.length_c   1.000
_cell.angle_alpha   90.00
_cell.angle_beta   90.00
_cell.angle_gamma   90.00
#
_symmetry.space_group_name_H-M   'P 1'
#
loop_
_entity.id
_entity.type
_entity.pdbx_description
1 polymer ?
#
loop_
_entity_poly.entity_id
_entity_poly.type
_entity_poly.pdbx_seq_one_letter_code
_entity_poly.pdbx_strand_id
1 'polypeptide(L)'
;MAILSGVSVRAETHTIRFENKCGKGTPQLIQNGKVLSSGEDFVSNGPFSAAIAYLQTGECLLNGEKCTTLEMTLVDPTAPGSGSSTDISLIAPHAFNVPASFSYFGGCDRQGATCNSADCSTAFFKPDDNQVQVQCETTNVDLLITFCGDATQSTAFSDSGKSSKLSSSVFSHTSAAASTKSAVSHAASSTKVATSAVAAIATSASSSAPASKSSASASSAPKCRAGARRRRSAEEAEVAARASFDAHRRHHARNMEAVRRAASH
;
A
#
# COMPACT_ATOMS: atom_id res chain seq x y z
N MET A 1 -43.76 23.09 -27.05
CA MET A 1 -43.06 22.28 -26.04
C MET A 1 -41.64 22.06 -26.54
N ALA A 2 -40.69 22.88 -26.08
CA ALA A 2 -39.28 22.72 -26.41
C ALA A 2 -38.64 21.86 -25.32
N ILE A 3 -38.15 20.68 -25.68
CA ILE A 3 -37.43 19.80 -24.77
C ILE A 3 -35.97 20.26 -24.79
N LEU A 4 -35.53 20.97 -23.75
CA LEU A 4 -34.11 21.20 -23.52
C LEU A 4 -33.50 19.87 -23.08
N SER A 5 -32.89 19.16 -24.02
CA SER A 5 -32.01 18.03 -23.71
C SER A 5 -30.77 18.57 -23.00
N GLY A 6 -30.73 18.45 -21.67
CA GLY A 6 -29.54 18.74 -20.89
C GLY A 6 -28.42 17.78 -21.28
N VAL A 7 -27.31 18.31 -21.79
CA VAL A 7 -26.09 17.53 -22.04
C VAL A 7 -25.51 17.20 -20.67
N SER A 8 -25.59 15.94 -20.24
CA SER A 8 -24.95 15.47 -19.02
C SER A 8 -23.44 15.36 -19.30
N VAL A 9 -22.67 16.35 -18.85
CA VAL A 9 -21.21 16.20 -18.76
C VAL A 9 -20.93 15.22 -17.63
N ARG A 10 -20.44 14.01 -17.94
CA ARG A 10 -19.87 13.14 -16.91
C ARG A 10 -18.56 13.79 -16.47
N ALA A 11 -18.51 14.25 -15.23
CA ALA A 11 -17.28 14.68 -14.60
C ALA A 11 -16.40 13.44 -14.37
N GLU A 12 -15.14 13.53 -14.75
CA GLU A 12 -14.13 12.51 -14.49
C GLU A 12 -14.01 12.25 -12.99
N THR A 13 -14.04 10.98 -12.59
CA THR A 13 -13.89 10.55 -11.21
C THR A 13 -13.20 9.19 -11.14
N HIS A 14 -12.39 9.03 -10.09
CA HIS A 14 -11.65 7.80 -9.83
C HIS A 14 -11.68 7.47 -8.34
N THR A 15 -11.98 6.22 -8.01
CA THR A 15 -11.92 5.68 -6.66
C THR A 15 -10.70 4.79 -6.52
N ILE A 16 -9.89 5.04 -5.49
CA ILE A 16 -8.81 4.14 -5.08
C ILE A 16 -9.22 3.46 -3.79
N ARG A 17 -9.28 2.12 -3.82
CA ARG A 17 -9.64 1.26 -2.69
C ARG A 17 -8.44 0.45 -2.24
N PHE A 18 -8.36 0.19 -0.93
CA PHE A 18 -7.32 -0.65 -0.34
C PHE A 18 -7.89 -1.93 0.28
N GLU A 19 -7.18 -3.04 0.07
CA GLU A 19 -7.31 -4.27 0.85
C GLU A 19 -5.97 -4.60 1.50
N ASN A 20 -5.89 -4.50 2.84
CA ASN A 20 -4.70 -4.94 3.57
C ASN A 20 -4.91 -6.35 4.13
N LYS A 21 -4.41 -7.37 3.41
CA LYS A 21 -4.45 -8.78 3.85
C LYS A 21 -3.21 -9.19 4.65
N CYS A 22 -2.30 -8.27 4.93
CA CYS A 22 -1.09 -8.56 5.71
C CYS A 22 -1.36 -8.72 7.22
N GLY A 23 -2.53 -8.29 7.69
CA GLY A 23 -2.88 -8.28 9.12
C GLY A 23 -2.14 -7.23 9.96
N LYS A 24 -1.30 -6.40 9.32
CA LYS A 24 -0.53 -5.32 9.94
C LYS A 24 -0.18 -4.25 8.90
N GLY A 25 0.36 -3.13 9.36
CA GLY A 25 0.74 -2.00 8.52
C GLY A 25 -0.46 -1.15 8.10
N THR A 26 -0.17 -0.01 7.50
CA THR A 26 -1.17 0.99 7.12
C THR A 26 -0.97 1.36 5.66
N PRO A 27 -1.97 1.13 4.78
CA PRO A 27 -1.89 1.63 3.40
C PRO A 27 -1.63 3.13 3.42
N GLN A 28 -0.82 3.62 2.48
CA GLN A 28 -0.62 5.05 2.28
C GLN A 28 -0.86 5.36 0.81
N LEU A 29 -1.73 6.32 0.54
CA LEU A 29 -1.88 6.95 -0.77
C LEU A 29 -1.22 8.33 -0.71
N ILE A 30 -0.21 8.56 -1.55
CA ILE A 30 0.54 9.81 -1.55
C ILE A 30 0.42 10.49 -2.91
N GLN A 31 0.19 11.79 -2.92
CA GLN A 31 0.34 12.62 -4.11
C GLN A 31 0.98 13.95 -3.72
N ASN A 32 1.93 14.43 -4.53
CA ASN A 32 2.59 15.72 -4.32
C ASN A 32 3.18 15.87 -2.90
N GLY A 33 3.77 14.78 -2.37
CA GLY A 33 4.38 14.74 -1.03
C GLY A 33 3.37 14.81 0.13
N LYS A 34 2.09 14.55 -0.10
CA LYS A 34 1.05 14.54 0.95
C LYS A 34 0.35 13.19 1.01
N VAL A 35 0.12 12.71 2.23
CA VAL A 35 -0.77 11.59 2.50
C VAL A 35 -2.21 12.04 2.21
N LEU A 36 -2.87 11.35 1.29
CA LEU A 36 -4.26 11.59 0.91
C LEU A 36 -5.23 10.58 1.52
N SER A 37 -4.77 9.33 1.70
CA SER A 37 -5.50 8.28 2.40
C SER A 37 -4.55 7.38 3.18
N SER A 38 -5.02 6.85 4.30
CA SER A 38 -4.33 5.85 5.11
C SER A 38 -5.08 4.51 5.18
N GLY A 39 -5.87 4.18 4.14
CA GLY A 39 -6.57 2.90 4.00
C GLY A 39 -8.05 3.00 3.66
N GLU A 40 -8.67 4.17 3.85
CA GLU A 40 -10.04 4.42 3.41
C GLU A 40 -10.10 4.64 1.89
N ASP A 41 -11.27 4.41 1.29
CA ASP A 41 -11.52 4.74 -0.11
C ASP A 41 -11.23 6.23 -0.36
N PHE A 42 -10.41 6.51 -1.36
CA PHE A 42 -10.13 7.86 -1.82
C PHE A 42 -10.82 8.12 -3.16
N VAL A 43 -11.57 9.21 -3.25
CA VAL A 43 -12.24 9.62 -4.50
C VAL A 43 -11.60 10.89 -5.03
N SER A 44 -11.07 10.82 -6.25
CA SER A 44 -10.68 11.97 -7.04
C SER A 44 -11.87 12.49 -7.85
N ASN A 45 -12.08 13.80 -7.85
CA ASN A 45 -13.06 14.49 -8.69
C ASN A 45 -12.34 15.15 -9.88
N GLY A 46 -11.73 14.32 -10.71
CA GLY A 46 -10.94 14.71 -11.89
C GLY A 46 -9.68 13.85 -12.05
N PRO A 47 -8.79 14.22 -12.99
CA PRO A 47 -7.52 13.55 -13.24
C PRO A 47 -6.71 13.35 -11.96
N PHE A 48 -6.18 12.15 -11.76
CA PHE A 48 -5.35 11.80 -10.61
C PHE A 48 -3.99 11.27 -11.07
N SER A 49 -3.01 12.16 -11.22
CA SER A 49 -1.73 11.81 -11.84
C SER A 49 -0.56 11.75 -10.86
N ALA A 50 0.45 10.95 -11.20
CA ALA A 50 1.72 10.84 -10.46
C ALA A 50 1.53 10.60 -8.96
N ALA A 51 0.60 9.72 -8.60
CA ALA A 51 0.41 9.28 -7.23
C ALA A 51 1.16 7.98 -6.98
N ILE A 52 1.46 7.71 -5.71
CA ILE A 52 2.05 6.45 -5.29
C ILE A 52 1.24 5.83 -4.16
N ALA A 53 1.34 4.52 -4.02
CA ALA A 53 0.84 3.82 -2.85
C ALA A 53 1.81 2.74 -2.36
N TYR A 54 1.83 2.53 -1.04
CA TYR A 54 2.62 1.48 -0.40
C TYR A 54 1.99 1.11 0.95
N LEU A 55 2.42 -0.01 1.53
CA LEU A 55 2.03 -0.38 2.89
C LEU A 55 3.10 0.07 3.88
N GLN A 56 2.78 1.04 4.73
CA GLN A 56 3.66 1.49 5.79
C GLN A 56 3.76 0.44 6.90
N THR A 57 4.94 -0.15 7.05
CA THR A 57 5.29 -1.19 8.04
C THR A 57 6.28 -0.69 9.11
N GLY A 58 6.78 0.54 8.97
CA GLY A 58 7.71 1.21 9.88
C GLY A 58 8.95 1.75 9.18
N GLU A 59 9.38 1.10 8.09
CA GLU A 59 10.59 1.43 7.35
C GLU A 59 10.38 2.32 6.12
N CYS A 60 9.15 2.42 5.60
CA CYS A 60 8.87 3.19 4.38
C CYS A 60 9.07 4.68 4.63
N LEU A 61 9.74 5.36 3.71
CA LEU A 61 9.76 6.82 3.69
C LEU A 61 8.59 7.36 2.86
N LEU A 62 8.40 8.68 2.89
CA LEU A 62 7.21 9.34 2.36
C LEU A 62 6.96 9.04 0.88
N ASN A 63 8.02 8.89 0.07
CA ASN A 63 7.91 8.61 -1.37
C ASN A 63 7.96 7.11 -1.67
N GLY A 64 7.73 6.25 -0.67
CA GLY A 64 7.73 4.79 -0.85
C GLY A 64 9.13 4.17 -0.86
N GLU A 65 10.17 4.92 -0.52
CA GLU A 65 11.52 4.35 -0.41
C GLU A 65 11.53 3.21 0.61
N LYS A 66 12.27 2.14 0.29
CA LYS A 66 12.35 0.86 1.00
C LYS A 66 11.09 0.00 0.96
N CYS A 67 10.08 0.37 0.17
CA CYS A 67 8.82 -0.34 0.11
C CYS A 67 8.39 -0.66 -1.31
N THR A 68 7.60 -1.72 -1.44
CA THR A 68 6.97 -2.09 -2.71
C THR A 68 5.98 -1.00 -3.03
N THR A 69 6.29 -0.25 -4.09
CA THR A 69 5.60 1.00 -4.41
C THR A 69 4.78 0.80 -5.66
N LEU A 70 3.50 1.13 -5.60
CA LEU A 70 2.67 1.26 -6.79
C LEU A 70 2.75 2.69 -7.27
N GLU A 71 3.00 2.89 -8.57
CA GLU A 71 2.95 4.20 -9.22
C GLU A 71 1.71 4.23 -10.10
N MET A 72 0.92 5.33 -10.05
CA MET A 72 -0.33 5.41 -10.78
C MET A 72 -0.63 6.79 -11.35
N THR A 73 -1.31 6.75 -12.50
CA THR A 73 -2.00 7.87 -13.12
C THR A 73 -3.38 7.39 -13.56
N LEU A 74 -4.44 7.94 -12.98
CA LEU A 74 -5.82 7.67 -13.37
C LEU A 74 -6.35 8.89 -14.10
N VAL A 75 -6.61 8.71 -15.39
CA VAL A 75 -7.12 9.75 -16.29
C VAL A 75 -8.09 9.16 -17.31
N ASP A 76 -9.06 9.97 -17.74
CA ASP A 76 -9.89 9.67 -18.90
C ASP A 76 -9.05 9.76 -20.20
N PRO A 77 -9.10 8.75 -21.10
CA PRO A 77 -8.36 8.80 -22.35
C PRO A 77 -8.89 9.90 -23.27
N THR A 78 -7.96 10.66 -23.86
CA THR A 78 -8.24 11.71 -24.87
C THR A 78 -7.74 11.31 -26.27
N ALA A 79 -6.88 10.30 -26.34
CA ALA A 79 -6.40 9.65 -27.55
C ALA A 79 -5.99 8.20 -27.20
N PRO A 80 -5.81 7.30 -28.18
CA PRO A 80 -5.29 5.96 -27.92
C PRO A 80 -3.95 6.00 -27.17
N GLY A 81 -3.86 5.22 -26.09
CA GLY A 81 -2.66 5.11 -25.26
C GLY A 81 -2.48 6.25 -24.26
N SER A 82 -3.51 7.09 -24.08
CA SER A 82 -3.47 8.24 -23.16
C SER A 82 -4.35 8.03 -21.92
N GLY A 83 -4.82 6.81 -21.69
CA GLY A 83 -5.68 6.48 -20.56
C GLY A 83 -4.92 6.32 -19.26
N SER A 84 -5.60 5.68 -18.30
CA SER A 84 -5.04 5.39 -16.99
C SER A 84 -3.92 4.36 -17.09
N SER A 85 -2.94 4.45 -16.20
CA SER A 85 -1.80 3.54 -16.14
C SER A 85 -1.35 3.32 -14.70
N THR A 86 -0.95 2.10 -14.37
CA THR A 86 -0.46 1.74 -13.05
C THR A 86 0.62 0.67 -13.19
N ASP A 87 1.62 0.75 -12.33
CA ASP A 87 2.72 -0.21 -12.26
C ASP A 87 3.22 -0.41 -10.84
N ILE A 88 4.02 -1.46 -10.64
CA ILE A 88 4.72 -1.75 -9.38
C ILE A 88 6.20 -1.47 -9.62
N SER A 89 6.84 -0.73 -8.72
CA SER A 89 8.22 -0.30 -8.82
C SER A 89 9.06 -0.84 -7.66
N LEU A 90 10.13 -1.53 -8.04
CA LEU A 90 11.22 -2.00 -7.17
C LEU A 90 12.57 -1.41 -7.62
N ILE A 91 12.54 -0.33 -8.42
CA ILE A 91 13.73 0.44 -8.77
C ILE A 91 14.24 1.12 -7.49
N ALA A 92 15.50 0.94 -7.14
CA ALA A 92 16.09 1.61 -5.98
C ALA A 92 15.86 3.14 -6.06
N PRO A 93 15.40 3.79 -4.96
CA PRO A 93 15.38 3.31 -3.58
C PRO A 93 14.13 2.52 -3.13
N HIS A 94 13.19 2.20 -4.03
CA HIS A 94 12.09 1.28 -3.72
C HIS A 94 12.64 -0.15 -3.61
N ALA A 95 12.04 -0.94 -2.72
CA ALA A 95 12.52 -2.28 -2.43
C ALA A 95 11.37 -3.15 -1.96
N PHE A 96 11.49 -4.46 -2.17
CA PHE A 96 10.45 -5.36 -1.71
C PHE A 96 10.40 -5.41 -0.18
N ASN A 97 9.21 -5.15 0.39
CA ASN A 97 8.97 -5.28 1.84
C ASN A 97 7.75 -6.18 2.11
N VAL A 98 6.67 -6.01 1.33
CA VAL A 98 5.48 -6.85 1.37
C VAL A 98 4.98 -7.13 -0.05
N PRO A 99 4.29 -8.27 -0.29
CA PRO A 99 3.57 -8.47 -1.54
C PRO A 99 2.55 -7.36 -1.79
N ALA A 100 2.46 -6.93 -3.04
CA ALA A 100 1.50 -5.93 -3.47
C ALA A 100 0.91 -6.30 -4.84
N SER A 101 -0.34 -5.93 -5.03
CA SER A 101 -1.11 -6.18 -6.23
C SER A 101 -2.04 -5.00 -6.49
N PHE A 102 -2.35 -4.75 -7.75
CA PHE A 102 -3.43 -3.86 -8.12
C PHE A 102 -4.31 -4.45 -9.21
N SER A 103 -5.51 -3.93 -9.32
CA SER A 103 -6.42 -4.23 -10.42
C SER A 103 -7.36 -3.06 -10.66
N TYR A 104 -7.61 -2.77 -11.92
CA TYR A 104 -8.68 -1.86 -12.31
C TYR A 104 -10.07 -2.46 -12.03
N PHE A 105 -11.03 -1.57 -11.77
CA PHE A 105 -12.46 -1.87 -11.74
C PHE A 105 -13.30 -0.67 -12.22
N GLY A 106 -14.58 -0.90 -12.54
CA GLY A 106 -15.40 0.14 -13.18
C GLY A 106 -14.99 0.40 -14.64
N GLY A 107 -14.13 -0.46 -15.18
CA GLY A 107 -13.40 -0.32 -16.45
C GLY A 107 -12.15 -1.21 -16.40
N CYS A 108 -11.85 -1.91 -17.49
CA CYS A 108 -10.71 -2.86 -17.55
C CYS A 108 -10.68 -3.86 -16.37
N ASP A 109 -11.85 -4.31 -15.92
CA ASP A 109 -11.98 -5.08 -14.69
C ASP A 109 -11.02 -6.27 -14.63
N ARG A 110 -10.36 -6.46 -13.48
CA ARG A 110 -9.37 -7.51 -13.21
C ARG A 110 -8.05 -7.37 -13.94
N GLN A 111 -7.87 -6.37 -14.81
CA GLN A 111 -6.58 -6.06 -15.39
C GLN A 111 -5.69 -5.39 -14.35
N GLY A 112 -4.50 -5.92 -14.16
CA GLY A 112 -3.53 -5.41 -13.19
C GLY A 112 -2.31 -6.30 -13.07
N ALA A 113 -1.53 -6.11 -12.02
CA ALA A 113 -0.30 -6.84 -11.78
C ALA A 113 -0.17 -7.24 -10.31
N THR A 114 0.60 -8.30 -10.06
CA THR A 114 0.82 -8.86 -8.72
C THR A 114 2.29 -9.18 -8.53
N CYS A 115 2.92 -8.53 -7.56
CA CYS A 115 4.29 -8.78 -7.16
C CYS A 115 4.34 -9.45 -5.78
N ASN A 116 4.66 -10.75 -5.74
CA ASN A 116 4.67 -11.56 -4.52
C ASN A 116 6.05 -11.80 -3.91
N SER A 117 7.11 -11.31 -4.56
CA SER A 117 8.50 -11.53 -4.14
C SER A 117 9.39 -10.41 -4.66
N ALA A 118 10.61 -10.31 -4.10
CA ALA A 118 11.60 -9.34 -4.54
C ALA A 118 12.00 -9.47 -6.02
N ASP A 119 11.86 -10.66 -6.62
CA ASP A 119 12.24 -10.93 -8.02
C ASP A 119 11.01 -11.09 -8.95
N CYS A 120 9.86 -10.52 -8.60
CA CYS A 120 8.63 -10.68 -9.37
C CYS A 120 8.77 -10.10 -10.80
N SER A 121 8.36 -10.84 -11.83
CA SER A 121 8.52 -10.38 -13.23
C SER A 121 7.58 -9.24 -13.65
N THR A 122 6.71 -8.78 -12.75
CA THR A 122 5.66 -7.79 -13.02
C THR A 122 5.96 -6.42 -12.38
N ALA A 123 7.18 -6.21 -11.89
CA ALA A 123 7.61 -4.93 -11.35
C ALA A 123 8.72 -4.33 -12.21
N PHE A 124 8.82 -3.00 -12.18
CA PHE A 124 9.97 -2.28 -12.70
C PHE A 124 11.18 -2.54 -11.79
N PHE A 125 12.27 -3.03 -12.36
CA PHE A 125 13.60 -3.05 -11.73
C PHE A 125 14.56 -2.06 -12.39
N LYS A 126 14.23 -1.61 -13.60
CA LYS A 126 14.95 -0.61 -14.36
C LYS A 126 13.97 0.37 -15.01
N PRO A 127 14.39 1.62 -15.27
CA PRO A 127 13.50 2.63 -15.85
C PRO A 127 12.98 2.35 -17.28
N ASP A 128 13.39 1.26 -17.92
CA ASP A 128 12.97 0.86 -19.26
C ASP A 128 12.10 -0.40 -19.29
N ASP A 129 11.71 -0.93 -18.12
CA ASP A 129 10.81 -2.09 -17.98
C ASP A 129 9.33 -1.80 -18.34
N ASN A 130 9.10 -0.99 -19.38
CA ASN A 130 7.77 -0.48 -19.77
C ASN A 130 6.73 -1.59 -20.03
N GLN A 131 7.18 -2.82 -20.31
CA GLN A 131 6.30 -3.98 -20.51
C GLN A 131 5.51 -4.41 -19.25
N VAL A 132 5.93 -3.99 -18.05
CA VAL A 132 5.25 -4.38 -16.79
C VAL A 132 4.21 -3.35 -16.34
N GLN A 133 4.08 -2.24 -17.08
CA GLN A 133 3.05 -1.25 -16.89
C GLN A 133 1.71 -1.75 -17.45
N VAL A 134 0.63 -1.58 -16.68
CA VAL A 134 -0.72 -1.98 -17.10
C VAL A 134 -1.52 -0.73 -17.40
N GLN A 135 -2.04 -0.65 -18.62
CA GLN A 135 -2.80 0.49 -19.12
C GLN A 135 -4.29 0.15 -19.19
N CYS A 136 -5.15 1.13 -18.90
CA CYS A 136 -6.58 1.07 -19.08
C CYS A 136 -7.11 2.30 -19.84
N GLU A 137 -7.66 2.06 -21.01
CA GLU A 137 -8.22 3.08 -21.90
C GLU A 137 -9.75 3.24 -21.73
N THR A 138 -10.25 3.05 -20.50
CA THR A 138 -11.67 3.28 -20.17
C THR A 138 -11.80 4.54 -19.32
N THR A 139 -12.86 5.33 -19.56
CA THR A 139 -13.15 6.51 -18.75
C THR A 139 -13.66 6.13 -17.37
N ASN A 140 -13.35 6.93 -16.35
CA ASN A 140 -13.78 6.78 -14.96
C ASN A 140 -13.43 5.41 -14.37
N VAL A 141 -12.24 4.90 -14.70
CA VAL A 141 -11.75 3.65 -14.13
C VAL A 141 -11.28 3.86 -12.69
N ASP A 142 -11.59 2.91 -11.83
CA ASP A 142 -11.21 2.87 -10.44
C ASP A 142 -10.06 1.86 -10.22
N LEU A 143 -9.37 1.94 -9.08
CA LEU A 143 -8.20 1.11 -8.77
C LEU A 143 -8.34 0.43 -7.41
N LEU A 144 -8.26 -0.90 -7.39
CA LEU A 144 -8.12 -1.68 -6.16
C LEU A 144 -6.65 -2.01 -5.94
N ILE A 145 -6.12 -1.67 -4.77
CA ILE A 145 -4.77 -2.01 -4.34
C ILE A 145 -4.86 -3.01 -3.20
N THR A 146 -4.22 -4.16 -3.34
CA THR A 146 -4.20 -5.24 -2.35
C THR A 146 -2.78 -5.50 -1.88
N PHE A 147 -2.56 -5.47 -0.57
CA PHE A 147 -1.31 -5.89 0.06
C PHE A 147 -1.44 -7.29 0.64
N CYS A 148 -0.40 -8.12 0.50
CA CYS A 148 -0.39 -9.54 0.88
C CYS A 148 -1.55 -10.35 0.29
N GLY A 149 -1.94 -10.05 -0.94
CA GLY A 149 -2.97 -10.77 -1.67
C GLY A 149 -2.95 -10.42 -3.15
N ASP A 150 -3.94 -10.94 -3.88
CA ASP A 150 -4.08 -10.73 -5.32
C ASP A 150 -5.34 -9.90 -5.60
N ALA A 151 -5.14 -8.67 -6.07
CA ALA A 151 -6.22 -7.77 -6.42
C ALA A 151 -7.00 -8.31 -7.62
N THR A 152 -6.34 -8.92 -8.61
CA THR A 152 -6.99 -9.41 -9.85
C THR A 152 -8.06 -10.47 -9.58
N GLN A 153 -7.91 -11.19 -8.47
CA GLN A 153 -8.83 -12.23 -8.00
C GLN A 153 -9.73 -11.77 -6.85
N SER A 154 -9.63 -10.51 -6.42
CA SER A 154 -10.44 -10.00 -5.31
C SER A 154 -11.93 -9.94 -5.66
N THR A 155 -12.76 -9.96 -4.63
CA THR A 155 -14.20 -9.71 -4.71
C THR A 155 -14.57 -8.32 -4.21
N ALA A 156 -13.62 -7.55 -3.68
CA ALA A 156 -13.86 -6.17 -3.20
C ALA A 156 -14.27 -5.18 -4.29
N PHE A 157 -14.26 -5.57 -5.56
CA PHE A 157 -14.79 -4.79 -6.67
C PHE A 157 -16.31 -4.59 -6.60
N SER A 158 -17.04 -5.51 -5.97
CA SER A 158 -18.50 -5.54 -6.04
C SER A 158 -19.22 -4.68 -4.99
N ASP A 159 -18.50 -4.12 -4.01
CA ASP A 159 -19.15 -3.49 -2.85
C ASP A 159 -19.41 -1.98 -3.01
N SER A 160 -19.09 -1.39 -4.16
CA SER A 160 -19.32 0.03 -4.45
C SER A 160 -20.79 0.40 -4.72
N GLY A 161 -21.77 -0.39 -4.25
CA GLY A 161 -23.18 -0.21 -4.64
C GLY A 161 -24.27 -0.63 -3.65
N LYS A 162 -23.97 -1.14 -2.46
CA LYS A 162 -25.02 -1.44 -1.46
C LYS A 162 -24.64 -0.92 -0.08
N SER A 163 -25.09 0.31 0.19
CA SER A 163 -25.26 0.81 1.54
C SER A 163 -25.98 -0.25 2.39
N SER A 164 -25.33 -0.61 3.49
CA SER A 164 -25.75 -1.55 4.50
C SER A 164 -27.11 -1.16 5.10
N LYS A 165 -28.20 -1.70 4.54
CA LYS A 165 -29.39 -1.95 5.34
C LYS A 165 -29.17 -3.22 6.15
N LEU A 166 -28.85 -3.02 7.42
CA LEU A 166 -29.15 -3.97 8.48
C LEU A 166 -30.52 -4.61 8.22
N SER A 167 -30.56 -5.92 8.07
CA SER A 167 -31.77 -6.67 8.35
C SER A 167 -31.39 -7.92 9.12
N SER A 168 -31.49 -7.78 10.43
CA SER A 168 -31.60 -8.87 11.39
C SER A 168 -32.72 -9.82 10.96
N SER A 169 -32.40 -11.06 10.67
CA SER A 169 -33.38 -12.14 10.71
C SER A 169 -32.77 -13.41 11.29
N VAL A 170 -32.88 -13.46 12.62
CA VAL A 170 -33.33 -14.59 13.44
C VAL A 170 -32.86 -16.00 13.05
N PHE A 171 -32.03 -16.55 13.93
CA PHE A 171 -31.90 -17.98 14.17
C PHE A 171 -33.28 -18.63 14.35
N SER A 172 -33.51 -19.75 13.68
CA SER A 172 -34.50 -20.74 14.11
C SER A 172 -33.91 -22.13 13.88
N HIS A 173 -33.53 -22.75 15.00
CA HIS A 173 -33.37 -24.19 15.14
C HIS A 173 -34.73 -24.86 14.99
N THR A 174 -34.83 -25.94 14.20
CA THR A 174 -35.46 -27.18 14.67
C THR A 174 -34.89 -28.39 13.92
N SER A 175 -34.59 -29.42 14.70
CA SER A 175 -33.98 -30.71 14.40
C SER A 175 -34.97 -31.75 13.83
N ALA A 176 -34.47 -32.72 13.07
CA ALA A 176 -34.84 -34.16 13.09
C ALA A 176 -33.99 -34.90 12.02
N ALA A 177 -33.05 -35.79 12.40
CA ALA A 177 -33.21 -37.25 12.56
C ALA A 177 -33.47 -37.97 11.22
N ALA A 178 -32.87 -39.09 10.81
CA ALA A 178 -31.94 -40.10 11.34
C ALA A 178 -31.31 -40.82 10.12
N SER A 179 -30.13 -41.45 10.18
CA SER A 179 -29.99 -42.92 10.29
C SER A 179 -28.49 -43.27 10.19
N THR A 180 -27.82 -43.66 11.28
CA THR A 180 -27.49 -45.03 11.75
C THR A 180 -26.44 -45.84 10.98
N LYS A 181 -25.48 -46.36 11.79
CA LYS A 181 -24.56 -47.52 11.67
C LYS A 181 -23.11 -47.17 11.27
N SER A 182 -22.15 -47.05 12.21
CA SER A 182 -21.50 -48.02 13.11
C SER A 182 -20.46 -48.95 12.46
N ALA A 183 -19.19 -48.78 12.87
CA ALA A 183 -18.17 -49.78 13.25
C ALA A 183 -16.80 -49.04 13.28
N VAL A 184 -16.24 -48.58 14.41
CA VAL A 184 -15.55 -49.28 15.53
C VAL A 184 -14.37 -50.16 15.10
N SER A 185 -13.14 -49.69 15.33
CA SER A 185 -12.03 -50.35 16.07
C SER A 185 -10.85 -49.35 16.19
N HIS A 186 -10.47 -48.85 17.38
CA HIS A 186 -9.44 -49.37 18.32
C HIS A 186 -8.03 -49.45 17.69
N ALA A 187 -6.90 -49.04 18.27
CA ALA A 187 -6.49 -48.79 19.66
C ALA A 187 -5.25 -47.84 19.64
N ALA A 188 -5.13 -46.90 20.58
CA ALA A 188 -4.24 -46.96 21.76
C ALA A 188 -2.73 -47.12 21.46
N SER A 189 -1.91 -46.16 21.90
CA SER A 189 -1.07 -46.30 23.11
C SER A 189 0.07 -45.27 23.15
N SER A 190 0.07 -44.47 24.22
CA SER A 190 1.17 -44.10 25.13
C SER A 190 2.62 -44.02 24.59
N THR A 191 3.47 -43.05 24.97
CA THR A 191 4.09 -42.99 26.31
C THR A 191 5.02 -41.77 26.47
N LYS A 192 5.15 -41.30 27.73
CA LYS A 192 6.33 -40.75 28.45
C LYS A 192 6.92 -39.40 27.95
N VAL A 193 6.83 -38.30 28.71
CA VAL A 193 7.55 -37.94 29.97
C VAL A 193 9.08 -37.95 29.81
N ALA A 194 9.69 -36.76 29.85
CA ALA A 194 10.93 -36.51 30.59
C ALA A 194 11.11 -34.99 30.85
N THR A 195 11.31 -34.70 32.12
CA THR A 195 11.72 -33.44 32.77
C THR A 195 13.18 -33.06 32.49
N SER A 196 13.51 -31.77 32.61
CA SER A 196 14.61 -31.29 33.48
C SER A 196 14.68 -29.75 33.56
N ALA A 197 14.52 -29.24 34.79
CA ALA A 197 15.15 -28.01 35.29
C ALA A 197 16.68 -28.22 35.30
N VAL A 198 17.61 -27.25 35.37
CA VAL A 198 17.95 -26.13 36.29
C VAL A 198 19.19 -25.47 35.59
N ALA A 199 19.72 -24.27 35.82
CA ALA A 199 19.90 -23.47 37.00
C ALA A 199 20.23 -22.01 36.60
N ALA A 200 19.90 -21.08 37.49
CA ALA A 200 20.44 -19.73 37.54
C ALA A 200 21.87 -19.74 38.10
N ILE A 201 22.69 -18.78 37.66
CA ILE A 201 23.86 -18.31 38.40
C ILE A 201 23.79 -16.79 38.44
N ALA A 202 23.64 -16.27 39.65
CA ALA A 202 23.76 -14.87 40.02
C ALA A 202 25.19 -14.56 40.48
N THR A 203 25.40 -13.31 40.93
CA THR A 203 26.57 -12.69 41.57
C THR A 203 27.49 -11.95 40.59
N SER A 204 27.95 -10.71 40.83
CA SER A 204 27.96 -9.90 42.06
C SER A 204 28.07 -8.41 41.71
N ALA A 205 27.48 -7.58 42.57
CA ALA A 205 27.74 -6.16 42.70
C ALA A 205 29.10 -5.87 43.36
N SER A 206 29.61 -4.64 43.20
CA SER A 206 30.33 -3.80 44.22
C SER A 206 30.84 -2.53 43.52
N SER A 207 30.22 -1.35 43.64
CA SER A 207 30.28 -0.35 44.72
C SER A 207 31.68 0.24 45.01
N SER A 208 31.86 1.53 44.72
CA SER A 208 32.51 2.51 45.62
C SER A 208 32.60 3.90 44.97
N ALA A 209 31.92 4.88 45.59
CA ALA A 209 32.29 6.30 45.56
C ALA A 209 33.54 6.52 46.46
N PRO A 210 34.26 7.67 46.38
CA PRO A 210 33.79 8.87 47.07
C PRO A 210 34.13 10.21 46.38
N ALA A 211 33.66 11.27 47.02
CA ALA A 211 33.56 12.66 46.60
C ALA A 211 34.87 13.46 46.57
N SER A 212 34.89 14.58 45.84
CA SER A 212 35.62 15.81 46.20
C SER A 212 35.10 17.07 45.47
N LYS A 213 34.51 17.95 46.28
CA LYS A 213 34.47 19.43 46.31
C LYS A 213 34.94 20.29 45.11
N SER A 214 34.07 21.26 44.80
CA SER A 214 34.31 22.70 44.57
C SER A 214 35.01 23.19 43.30
N SER A 215 34.27 23.95 42.47
CA SER A 215 34.50 25.39 42.25
C SER A 215 33.58 25.94 41.16
N ALA A 216 33.08 27.16 41.38
CA ALA A 216 32.29 27.92 40.43
C ALA A 216 33.17 28.45 39.29
N SER A 217 32.66 28.42 38.05
CA SER A 217 32.90 29.51 37.09
C SER A 217 31.91 29.44 35.92
N ALA A 218 31.54 30.60 35.43
CA ALA A 218 30.50 30.89 34.46
C ALA A 218 30.74 30.28 33.07
N SER A 219 29.66 29.90 32.37
CA SER A 219 29.30 30.39 31.02
C SER A 219 28.34 29.45 30.27
N SER A 220 27.55 30.10 29.39
CA SER A 220 26.94 29.59 28.14
C SER A 220 25.83 28.53 28.20
N ALA A 221 24.59 29.01 28.23
CA ALA A 221 23.45 28.29 27.68
C ALA A 221 23.50 28.27 26.13
N PRO A 222 23.25 27.12 25.45
CA PRO A 222 22.87 27.12 24.05
C PRO A 222 21.50 26.45 23.87
N LYS A 223 20.43 27.12 24.27
CA LYS A 223 19.04 26.70 23.99
C LYS A 223 18.57 27.18 22.59
N CYS A 224 19.41 27.09 21.56
CA CYS A 224 19.01 27.43 20.16
C CYS A 224 19.52 26.45 19.08
N ARG A 225 20.39 25.48 19.40
CA ARG A 225 21.01 24.61 18.37
C ARG A 225 20.18 23.38 17.97
N ALA A 226 19.39 22.83 18.89
CA ALA A 226 18.60 21.62 18.62
C ALA A 226 17.42 21.89 17.67
N GLY A 227 16.76 23.04 17.79
CA GLY A 227 15.65 23.44 16.92
C GLY A 227 16.09 23.75 15.48
N ALA A 228 17.23 24.43 15.32
CA ALA A 228 17.79 24.75 14.01
C ALA A 228 18.23 23.50 13.23
N ARG A 229 18.82 22.50 13.91
CA ARG A 229 19.18 21.21 13.28
C ARG A 229 17.95 20.42 12.84
N ARG A 230 16.91 20.33 13.68
CA ARG A 230 15.66 19.63 13.31
C ARG A 230 14.95 20.27 12.12
N ARG A 231 14.90 21.61 12.06
CA ARG A 231 14.32 22.33 10.92
C ARG A 231 15.11 22.07 9.63
N ARG A 232 16.44 22.13 9.69
CA ARG A 232 17.30 21.88 8.52
C ARG A 232 17.17 20.44 8.00
N SER A 233 17.09 19.45 8.88
CA SER A 233 16.87 18.04 8.48
C SER A 233 15.47 17.81 7.91
N ALA A 234 14.44 18.49 8.43
CA ALA A 234 13.09 18.43 7.87
C ALA A 234 13.02 19.07 6.47
N GLU A 235 13.69 20.21 6.29
CA GLU A 235 13.76 20.92 5.00
C GLU A 235 14.54 20.11 3.96
N GLU A 236 15.64 19.47 4.36
CA GLU A 236 16.43 18.60 3.48
C GLU A 236 15.66 17.33 3.08
N ALA A 237 14.87 16.75 4.00
CA ALA A 237 13.96 15.66 3.70
C ALA A 237 12.83 16.08 2.75
N GLU A 238 12.29 17.30 2.89
CA GLU A 238 11.27 17.84 1.99
C GLU A 238 11.84 18.09 0.57
N VAL A 239 13.07 18.61 0.47
CA VAL A 239 13.76 18.80 -0.81
C VAL A 239 14.06 17.47 -1.49
N ALA A 240 14.55 16.48 -0.74
CA ALA A 240 14.76 15.13 -1.26
C ALA A 240 13.45 14.49 -1.72
N ALA A 241 12.36 14.67 -0.97
CA ALA A 241 11.06 14.16 -1.34
C ALA A 241 10.51 14.81 -2.61
N ARG A 242 10.66 16.12 -2.77
CA ARG A 242 10.34 16.80 -4.03
C ARG A 242 11.17 16.30 -5.20
N ALA A 243 12.46 16.09 -5.00
CA ALA A 243 13.34 15.59 -6.06
C ALA A 243 12.98 14.15 -6.50
N SER A 244 12.65 13.28 -5.53
CA SER A 244 12.14 11.93 -5.79
C SER A 244 10.80 11.98 -6.52
N PHE A 245 9.84 12.76 -6.03
CA PHE A 245 8.54 12.96 -6.69
C PHE A 245 8.69 13.48 -8.13
N ASP A 246 9.58 14.44 -8.37
CA ASP A 246 9.86 14.93 -9.72
C ASP A 246 10.53 13.87 -10.60
N ALA A 247 11.37 13.01 -10.03
CA ALA A 247 11.95 11.87 -10.74
C ALA A 247 10.88 10.85 -11.14
N HIS A 248 9.97 10.51 -10.23
CA HIS A 248 8.80 9.67 -10.49
C HIS A 248 7.94 10.23 -11.61
N ARG A 249 7.52 11.49 -11.50
CA ARG A 249 6.73 12.15 -12.54
C ARG A 249 7.43 12.12 -13.90
N ARG A 250 8.74 12.38 -13.96
CA ARG A 250 9.51 12.32 -15.20
C ARG A 250 9.67 10.89 -15.73
N HIS A 251 9.77 9.89 -14.86
CA HIS A 251 9.84 8.50 -15.27
C HIS A 251 8.50 8.04 -15.83
N HIS A 252 7.42 8.23 -15.08
CA HIS A 252 6.07 7.86 -15.50
C HIS A 252 5.64 8.59 -16.79
N ALA A 253 5.99 9.87 -16.96
CA ALA A 253 5.72 10.59 -18.22
C ALA A 253 6.49 10.01 -19.42
N ARG A 254 7.74 9.55 -19.22
CA ARG A 254 8.51 8.88 -20.27
C ARG A 254 7.91 7.52 -20.61
N ASN A 255 7.40 6.80 -19.62
CA ASN A 255 6.77 5.50 -19.83
C ASN A 255 5.46 5.66 -20.64
N MET A 256 4.62 6.65 -20.30
CA MET A 256 3.41 6.96 -21.08
C MET A 256 3.72 7.28 -22.55
N GLU A 257 4.80 8.05 -22.80
CA GLU A 257 5.25 8.33 -24.16
C GLU A 257 5.80 7.09 -24.87
N ALA A 258 6.52 6.21 -24.16
CA ALA A 258 7.02 4.95 -24.72
C ALA A 258 5.88 4.00 -25.11
N VAL A 259 4.86 3.86 -24.26
CA VAL A 259 3.65 3.08 -24.55
C VAL A 259 2.89 3.66 -25.74
N ARG A 260 2.72 4.99 -25.79
CA ARG A 260 2.09 5.67 -26.94
C ARG A 260 2.81 5.38 -28.25
N ARG A 261 4.15 5.38 -28.25
CA ARG A 261 4.95 5.04 -29.44
C ARG A 261 4.77 3.58 -29.83
N ALA A 262 4.74 2.66 -28.86
CA ALA A 262 4.51 1.24 -29.12
C ALA A 262 3.12 0.97 -29.72
N ALA A 263 2.10 1.73 -29.30
CA ALA A 263 0.74 1.62 -29.84
C ALA A 263 0.56 2.25 -31.25
N SER A 264 1.57 2.96 -31.76
CA SER A 264 1.53 3.63 -33.06
C SER A 264 2.18 2.82 -34.21
N HIS A 265 2.65 1.59 -33.92
CA HIS A 265 3.28 0.67 -34.85
C HIS A 265 2.47 -0.61 -35.00
#